data_AF-A0A0W0XYU6-F1
#
_entry.id   AF-A0A0W0XYU6-F1
#
_cell.length_a   1.000
_cell.length_b   1.000
_cell.length_c   1.000
_cell.angle_alpha   90.00
_cell.angle_beta   90.00
_cell.angle_gamma   90.00
#
_symmetry.space_group_name_H-M   'P 1'
#
loop_
_entity.id
_entity.type
_entity.pdbx_description
1 polymer ?
#
loop_
_entity_poly.entity_id
_entity_poly.type
_entity_poly.pdbx_seq_one_letter_code
_entity_poly.pdbx_strand_id
1 'polypeptide(L)'
;MDVIINSTCDEVPARSLPLATQGHYLTNALVALGYEAASPPLADLLRRYHSLAGDWLIASPIHWQATHNDAMIVAAGDELSLDDSLAKIWFAEVSQLLKEDGFELVYHSPDLWLVNPGEKAAAEFPALHTMLHQSMMPVLQTMDGSMFWQKLLTELQMFMSTHPLNSAKNRAVPINGLWFWGGGALHENHSKLLLSNDDILLTAFPGCQPLHEQTLPTDSVVVIGTDQAAATAQLQKATARKKRTQWYWNNVAYQCRRLPWWLRLWKK
;
A
#
# COMPACT_ATOMS: atom_id res chain seq x y z
N MET A 1 8.42 -16.55 -9.35
CA MET A 1 8.25 -16.44 -7.90
C MET A 1 8.55 -15.02 -7.49
N ASP A 2 7.58 -14.45 -6.78
CA ASP A 2 7.61 -13.08 -6.28
C ASP A 2 7.70 -13.19 -4.76
N VAL A 3 8.70 -12.55 -4.16
CA VAL A 3 8.93 -12.52 -2.72
C VAL A 3 8.70 -11.10 -2.23
N ILE A 4 7.76 -10.94 -1.32
CA ILE A 4 7.32 -9.66 -0.79
C ILE A 4 7.63 -9.65 0.71
N ILE A 5 8.30 -8.61 1.16
CA ILE A 5 8.74 -8.45 2.54
C ILE A 5 8.08 -7.19 3.10
N ASN A 6 7.36 -7.32 4.21
CA ASN A 6 6.89 -6.18 4.99
C ASN A 6 8.04 -5.59 5.82
N SER A 7 8.96 -4.93 5.11
CA SER A 7 10.11 -4.23 5.67
C SER A 7 10.65 -3.27 4.59
N THR A 8 11.51 -2.34 5.01
CA THR A 8 12.39 -1.61 4.09
C THR A 8 13.65 -2.40 3.79
N CYS A 9 14.30 -2.08 2.67
CA CYS A 9 15.62 -2.57 2.31
C CYS A 9 16.55 -1.38 2.07
N ASP A 10 17.63 -1.32 2.86
CA ASP A 10 18.61 -0.24 2.79
C ASP A 10 19.64 -0.47 1.69
N GLU A 11 20.01 -1.74 1.45
CA GLU A 11 21.02 -2.13 0.47
C GLU A 11 20.47 -3.10 -0.57
N VAL A 12 20.24 -2.61 -1.78
CA VAL A 12 19.86 -3.44 -2.92
C VAL A 12 21.09 -4.23 -3.40
N PRO A 13 21.00 -5.56 -3.60
CA PRO A 13 22.12 -6.36 -4.07
C PRO A 13 22.72 -5.86 -5.38
N ALA A 14 24.04 -5.80 -5.45
CA ALA A 14 24.76 -5.32 -6.63
C ALA A 14 24.38 -6.10 -7.91
N ARG A 15 24.30 -5.38 -9.04
CA ARG A 15 23.93 -5.91 -10.37
C ARG A 15 22.49 -6.47 -10.45
N SER A 16 21.60 -6.06 -9.57
CA SER A 16 20.16 -6.32 -9.70
C SER A 16 19.52 -5.45 -10.78
N LEU A 17 18.41 -5.92 -11.34
CA LEU A 17 17.55 -5.13 -12.22
C LEU A 17 16.49 -4.44 -11.35
N PRO A 18 16.30 -3.11 -11.43
CA PRO A 18 15.24 -2.44 -10.70
C PRO A 18 13.86 -2.86 -11.22
N LEU A 19 12.90 -2.94 -10.32
CA LEU A 19 11.47 -3.14 -10.59
C LEU A 19 10.69 -2.01 -9.91
N ALA A 20 9.43 -1.82 -10.32
CA ALA A 20 8.53 -0.89 -9.63
C ALA A 20 7.99 -1.54 -8.35
N THR A 21 8.07 -0.83 -7.22
CA THR A 21 7.32 -1.13 -5.99
C THR A 21 5.99 -0.39 -6.02
N GLN A 22 4.98 -0.92 -5.33
CA GLN A 22 3.68 -0.29 -5.14
C GLN A 22 3.56 0.41 -3.77
N GLY A 23 4.70 0.69 -3.13
CA GLY A 23 4.82 1.47 -1.89
C GLY A 23 4.46 0.72 -0.60
N HIS A 24 3.75 -0.41 -0.69
CA HIS A 24 3.32 -1.17 0.48
C HIS A 24 3.32 -2.68 0.18
N TYR A 25 3.64 -3.53 1.16
CA TYR A 25 3.73 -4.98 0.93
C TYR A 25 2.39 -5.60 0.49
N LEU A 26 1.25 -5.14 1.04
CA LEU A 26 -0.07 -5.64 0.63
C LEU A 26 -0.39 -5.28 -0.83
N THR A 27 -0.06 -4.07 -1.29
CA THR A 27 -0.29 -3.68 -2.69
C THR A 27 0.66 -4.43 -3.62
N ASN A 28 1.92 -4.62 -3.22
CA ASN A 28 2.88 -5.49 -3.93
C ASN A 28 2.34 -6.93 -4.05
N ALA A 29 1.72 -7.47 -3.00
CA ALA A 29 1.11 -8.80 -3.02
C ALA A 29 -0.07 -8.89 -4.00
N LEU A 30 -0.99 -7.94 -3.95
CA LEU A 30 -2.13 -7.89 -4.87
C LEU A 30 -1.65 -7.81 -6.33
N VAL A 31 -0.71 -6.92 -6.65
CA VAL A 31 -0.18 -6.81 -8.02
C VAL A 31 0.55 -8.09 -8.44
N ALA A 32 1.32 -8.72 -7.55
CA ALA A 32 1.98 -9.99 -7.85
C ALA A 32 0.97 -11.13 -8.13
N LEU A 33 -0.22 -11.07 -7.53
CA LEU A 33 -1.34 -12.00 -7.74
C LEU A 33 -2.20 -11.67 -8.98
N GLY A 34 -1.86 -10.61 -9.71
CA GLY A 34 -2.47 -10.26 -10.99
C GLY A 34 -3.51 -9.14 -10.94
N TYR A 35 -3.68 -8.47 -9.79
CA TYR A 35 -4.53 -7.28 -9.72
C TYR A 35 -3.84 -6.08 -10.38
N GLU A 36 -4.64 -5.14 -10.88
CA GLU A 36 -4.14 -3.92 -11.52
C GLU A 36 -3.44 -3.01 -10.50
N ALA A 37 -2.26 -2.49 -10.86
CA ALA A 37 -1.50 -1.61 -9.98
C ALA A 37 -2.20 -0.26 -9.72
N ALA A 38 -2.94 0.26 -10.70
CA ALA A 38 -3.68 1.49 -10.57
C ALA A 38 -4.92 1.36 -9.66
N SER A 39 -5.43 0.16 -9.42
CA SER A 39 -6.66 -0.06 -8.64
C SER A 39 -6.68 -1.42 -7.92
N PRO A 40 -5.71 -1.69 -7.03
CA PRO A 40 -5.67 -2.93 -6.27
C PRO A 40 -6.79 -2.91 -5.20
N PRO A 41 -7.56 -3.99 -5.01
CA PRO A 41 -8.69 -4.04 -4.07
C PRO A 41 -8.23 -4.22 -2.61
N LEU A 42 -7.41 -3.29 -2.13
CA LEU A 42 -6.83 -3.31 -0.78
C LEU A 42 -7.91 -3.13 0.30
N ALA A 43 -8.91 -2.29 0.05
CA ALA A 43 -10.00 -2.09 0.99
C ALA A 43 -10.83 -3.37 1.16
N ASP A 44 -11.02 -4.16 0.10
CA ASP A 44 -11.70 -5.46 0.19
C ASP A 44 -10.93 -6.47 1.03
N LEU A 45 -9.59 -6.47 0.93
CA LEU A 45 -8.74 -7.29 1.79
C LEU A 45 -8.88 -6.87 3.26
N LEU A 46 -8.73 -5.58 3.55
CA LEU A 46 -8.73 -5.10 4.94
C LEU A 46 -10.12 -5.15 5.57
N ARG A 47 -11.21 -4.88 4.82
CA ARG A 47 -12.56 -5.02 5.37
C ARG A 47 -12.85 -6.47 5.78
N ARG A 48 -12.36 -7.46 5.01
CA ARG A 48 -12.51 -8.90 5.36
C ARG A 48 -11.74 -9.23 6.63
N TYR A 49 -10.51 -8.72 6.76
CA TYR A 49 -9.71 -8.86 7.97
C TYR A 49 -10.41 -8.31 9.21
N HIS A 50 -11.03 -7.12 9.08
CA HIS A 50 -11.81 -6.49 10.15
C HIS A 50 -13.25 -7.01 10.28
N SER A 51 -13.66 -8.02 9.51
CA SER A 51 -15.02 -8.57 9.49
C SER A 51 -16.12 -7.53 9.21
N LEU A 52 -15.85 -6.57 8.31
CA LEU A 52 -16.76 -5.50 7.94
C LEU A 52 -17.57 -5.86 6.67
N ALA A 53 -18.84 -5.47 6.68
CA ALA A 53 -19.76 -5.59 5.55
C ALA A 53 -19.82 -4.29 4.73
N GLY A 54 -20.33 -4.39 3.50
CA GLY A 54 -20.45 -3.26 2.58
C GLY A 54 -19.18 -2.96 1.79
N ASP A 55 -19.22 -1.86 1.03
CA ASP A 55 -18.13 -1.41 0.18
C ASP A 55 -17.29 -0.37 0.92
N TRP A 56 -15.98 -0.58 0.89
CA TRP A 56 -15.01 0.24 1.61
C TRP A 56 -13.94 0.77 0.66
N LEU A 57 -13.38 1.92 1.02
CA LEU A 57 -12.19 2.49 0.43
C LEU A 57 -11.09 2.58 1.50
N ILE A 58 -9.87 2.74 1.05
CA ILE A 58 -8.75 3.21 1.87
C ILE A 58 -8.75 4.73 1.85
N ALA A 59 -8.62 5.37 3.01
CA ALA A 59 -8.19 6.76 3.12
C ALA A 59 -6.79 6.80 3.71
N SER A 60 -5.87 7.42 2.99
CA SER A 60 -4.47 7.56 3.40
C SER A 60 -4.13 9.03 3.65
N PRO A 61 -3.53 9.37 4.80
CA PRO A 61 -2.94 10.68 5.03
C PRO A 61 -1.91 11.03 3.95
N ILE A 62 -1.97 12.26 3.46
CA ILE A 62 -1.05 12.78 2.45
C ILE A 62 -0.57 14.20 2.78
N HIS A 63 0.55 14.56 2.17
CA HIS A 63 0.90 15.94 1.91
C HIS A 63 0.83 16.20 0.41
N TRP A 64 0.00 17.14 -0.01
CA TRP A 64 -0.06 17.60 -1.39
C TRP A 64 0.18 19.10 -1.51
N GLN A 65 0.70 19.52 -2.65
CA GLN A 65 1.03 20.91 -2.93
C GLN A 65 0.25 21.39 -4.15
N ALA A 66 -0.36 22.56 -4.00
CA ALA A 66 -0.99 23.27 -5.09
C ALA A 66 -0.03 24.32 -5.67
N THR A 67 0.02 24.40 -6.99
CA THR A 67 0.62 25.49 -7.76
C THR A 67 -0.48 26.22 -8.52
N HIS A 68 -0.15 27.28 -9.26
CA HIS A 68 -1.14 28.03 -10.04
C HIS A 68 -1.91 27.16 -11.06
N ASN A 69 -1.30 26.07 -11.56
CA ASN A 69 -1.88 25.25 -12.63
C ASN A 69 -2.07 23.77 -12.25
N ASP A 70 -1.63 23.35 -11.06
CA ASP A 70 -1.56 21.92 -10.74
C ASP A 70 -1.65 21.64 -9.23
N ALA A 71 -2.01 20.41 -8.90
CA ALA A 71 -2.07 19.85 -7.56
C ALA A 71 -1.39 18.48 -7.58
N MET A 72 -0.39 18.26 -6.72
CA MET A 72 0.34 16.98 -6.68
C MET A 72 0.50 16.47 -5.26
N ILE A 73 0.34 15.16 -5.08
CA ILE A 73 0.72 14.48 -3.83
C ILE A 73 2.24 14.39 -3.81
N VAL A 74 2.89 14.97 -2.79
CA VAL A 74 4.36 15.05 -2.70
C VAL A 74 4.94 14.21 -1.57
N ALA A 75 4.12 13.75 -0.62
CA ALA A 75 4.52 12.79 0.40
C ALA A 75 3.33 11.97 0.89
N ALA A 76 3.59 10.69 1.21
CA ALA A 76 2.65 9.77 1.82
C ALA A 76 3.40 8.69 2.63
N GLY A 77 2.69 7.92 3.45
CA GLY A 77 3.27 6.80 4.21
C GLY A 77 4.44 7.25 5.10
N ASP A 78 5.57 6.54 5.00
CA ASP A 78 6.76 6.77 5.81
C ASP A 78 7.34 8.20 5.69
N GLU A 79 7.18 8.86 4.52
CA GLU A 79 7.66 10.22 4.30
C GLU A 79 6.96 11.25 5.20
N LEU A 80 5.75 10.93 5.65
CA LEU A 80 5.04 11.77 6.61
C LEU A 80 5.61 11.63 8.02
N SER A 81 6.40 10.60 8.35
CA SER A 81 6.85 10.35 9.73
C SER A 81 5.69 10.43 10.73
N LEU A 82 4.58 9.78 10.39
CA LEU A 82 3.36 9.76 11.18
C LEU A 82 3.37 8.54 12.11
N ASP A 83 3.65 8.77 13.39
CA ASP A 83 3.57 7.71 14.41
C ASP A 83 2.13 7.32 14.73
N ASP A 84 1.94 6.09 15.23
CA ASP A 84 0.62 5.52 15.52
C ASP A 84 -0.20 6.33 16.53
N SER A 85 0.43 6.92 17.54
CA SER A 85 -0.28 7.75 18.53
C SER A 85 -0.87 9.00 17.86
N LEU A 86 -0.07 9.69 17.06
CA LEU A 86 -0.53 10.89 16.34
C LEU A 86 -1.52 10.54 15.23
N ALA A 87 -1.33 9.41 14.55
CA ALA A 87 -2.25 8.93 13.52
C ALA A 87 -3.65 8.67 14.08
N LYS A 88 -3.75 8.08 15.28
CA LYS A 88 -5.03 7.86 15.97
C LYS A 88 -5.74 9.17 16.33
N ILE A 89 -4.99 10.21 16.70
CA ILE A 89 -5.57 11.53 16.95
C ILE A 89 -6.11 12.11 15.65
N TRP A 90 -5.31 12.08 14.58
CA TRP A 90 -5.77 12.51 13.25
C TRP A 90 -7.01 11.75 12.78
N PHE A 91 -7.02 10.43 12.95
CA PHE A 91 -8.17 9.58 12.64
C PHE A 91 -9.41 10.00 13.41
N ALA A 92 -9.30 10.31 14.71
CA ALA A 92 -10.43 10.75 15.52
C ALA A 92 -11.02 12.07 15.03
N GLU A 93 -10.17 13.06 14.75
CA GLU A 93 -10.56 14.39 14.23
C GLU A 93 -11.26 14.26 12.87
N VAL A 94 -10.67 13.51 11.94
CA VAL A 94 -11.24 13.26 10.61
C VAL A 94 -12.54 12.46 10.70
N SER A 95 -12.57 11.43 11.56
CA SER A 95 -13.76 10.59 11.72
C SER A 95 -14.93 11.40 12.24
N GLN A 96 -14.70 12.35 13.16
CA GLN A 96 -15.73 13.26 13.62
C GLN A 96 -16.28 14.13 12.48
N LEU A 97 -15.41 14.72 11.66
CA LEU A 97 -15.80 15.53 10.51
C LEU A 97 -16.63 14.72 9.50
N LEU A 98 -16.13 13.55 9.09
CA LEU A 98 -16.77 12.75 8.05
C LEU A 98 -18.04 12.04 8.52
N LYS A 99 -18.23 11.86 9.83
CA LYS A 99 -19.45 11.28 10.37
C LYS A 99 -20.68 12.17 10.12
N GLU A 100 -20.49 13.48 10.05
CA GLU A 100 -21.58 14.44 9.73
C GLU A 100 -22.14 14.20 8.32
N ASP A 101 -21.28 13.79 7.39
CA ASP A 101 -21.65 13.40 6.03
C ASP A 101 -22.07 11.92 5.93
N GLY A 102 -22.16 11.19 7.04
CA GLY A 102 -22.59 9.79 7.07
C GLY A 102 -21.55 8.80 6.55
N PHE A 103 -20.26 9.11 6.70
CA PHE A 103 -19.21 8.10 6.50
C PHE A 103 -19.02 7.24 7.75
N GLU A 104 -18.64 5.98 7.54
CA GLU A 104 -18.11 5.11 8.60
C GLU A 104 -16.61 4.95 8.42
N LEU A 105 -15.88 4.97 9.54
CA LEU A 105 -14.41 4.90 9.52
C LEU A 105 -13.90 3.86 10.51
N VAL A 106 -12.89 3.09 10.09
CA VAL A 106 -12.18 2.12 10.92
C VAL A 106 -10.68 2.33 10.78
N TYR A 107 -9.99 2.51 11.90
CA TYR A 107 -8.53 2.65 11.94
C TYR A 107 -7.87 1.28 11.74
N HIS A 108 -6.95 1.16 10.78
CA HIS A 108 -6.15 -0.05 10.59
C HIS A 108 -4.66 0.20 10.91
N SER A 109 -4.05 1.18 10.24
CA SER A 109 -2.65 1.57 10.45
C SER A 109 -2.50 3.09 10.31
N PRO A 110 -1.32 3.67 10.62
CA PRO A 110 -1.10 5.12 10.49
C PRO A 110 -1.43 5.68 9.10
N ASP A 111 -1.21 4.89 8.06
CA ASP A 111 -1.29 5.26 6.65
C ASP A 111 -2.47 4.62 5.89
N LEU A 112 -3.18 3.66 6.48
CA LEU A 112 -4.32 2.97 5.88
C LEU A 112 -5.51 3.02 6.85
N TRP A 113 -6.49 3.87 6.55
CA TRP A 113 -7.79 3.88 7.24
C TRP A 113 -8.85 3.32 6.31
N LEU A 114 -9.80 2.57 6.85
CA LEU A 114 -10.96 2.09 6.11
C LEU A 114 -12.07 3.14 6.19
N VAL A 115 -12.64 3.49 5.05
CA VAL A 115 -13.75 4.46 4.93
C VAL A 115 -14.88 3.87 4.11
N ASN A 116 -16.09 3.83 4.67
CA ASN A 116 -17.31 3.46 3.97
C ASN A 116 -18.07 4.75 3.57
N PRO A 117 -18.25 5.02 2.27
CA PRO A 117 -18.95 6.21 1.79
C PRO A 117 -20.48 6.12 1.89
N GLY A 118 -21.06 4.97 2.23
CA GLY A 118 -22.51 4.74 2.21
C GLY A 118 -23.06 4.73 0.79
N GLU A 119 -24.22 5.35 0.57
CA GLU A 119 -24.88 5.43 -0.75
C GLU A 119 -24.30 6.53 -1.68
N LYS A 120 -23.19 7.16 -1.29
CA LYS A 120 -22.57 8.23 -2.08
C LYS A 120 -21.98 7.68 -3.38
N ALA A 121 -21.81 8.56 -4.38
CA ALA A 121 -21.36 8.18 -5.71
C ALA A 121 -20.09 7.33 -5.65
N ALA A 122 -20.13 6.16 -6.31
CA ALA A 122 -18.95 5.34 -6.53
C ALA A 122 -17.94 6.18 -7.33
N ALA A 123 -16.82 6.50 -6.69
CA ALA A 123 -15.68 7.11 -7.37
C ALA A 123 -14.51 6.13 -7.36
N GLU A 124 -13.88 6.01 -8.52
CA GLU A 124 -12.68 5.23 -8.69
C GLU A 124 -11.48 6.16 -8.56
N PHE A 125 -10.74 5.99 -7.47
CA PHE A 125 -9.48 6.69 -7.27
C PHE A 125 -8.30 5.78 -7.61
N PRO A 126 -7.33 6.28 -8.38
CA PRO A 126 -6.08 5.57 -8.59
C PRO A 126 -5.35 5.32 -7.26
N ALA A 127 -4.65 4.20 -7.20
CA ALA A 127 -3.85 3.81 -6.05
C ALA A 127 -2.82 4.90 -5.71
N LEU A 128 -2.64 5.16 -4.41
CA LEU A 128 -1.81 6.27 -3.92
C LEU A 128 -0.38 6.28 -4.52
N HIS A 129 0.26 5.12 -4.63
CA HIS A 129 1.61 5.00 -5.18
C HIS A 129 1.70 5.44 -6.66
N THR A 130 0.60 5.37 -7.42
CA THR A 130 0.56 5.85 -8.81
C THR A 130 0.37 7.36 -8.90
N MET A 131 -0.11 7.99 -7.83
CA MET A 131 -0.42 9.43 -7.76
C MET A 131 0.71 10.27 -7.16
N LEU A 132 1.72 9.63 -6.54
CA LEU A 132 2.89 10.34 -6.02
C LEU A 132 3.60 11.09 -7.16
N HIS A 133 3.77 12.39 -6.96
CA HIS A 133 4.36 13.34 -7.91
C HIS A 133 3.65 13.37 -9.29
N GLN A 134 2.40 12.92 -9.37
CA GLN A 134 1.55 13.08 -10.54
C GLN A 134 0.51 14.17 -10.29
N SER A 135 0.06 14.80 -11.37
CA SER A 135 -1.05 15.75 -11.33
C SER A 135 -2.34 15.06 -10.88
N MET A 136 -2.98 15.61 -9.85
CA MET A 136 -4.31 15.21 -9.38
C MET A 136 -5.40 15.76 -10.29
N MET A 137 -5.13 16.82 -11.06
CA MET A 137 -6.15 17.56 -11.81
C MET A 137 -6.94 16.69 -12.81
N PRO A 138 -6.31 15.82 -13.63
CA PRO A 138 -7.05 14.95 -14.55
C PRO A 138 -8.00 14.00 -13.80
N VAL A 139 -7.56 13.44 -12.68
CA VAL A 139 -8.38 12.53 -11.86
C VAL A 139 -9.57 13.29 -11.28
N LEU A 140 -9.33 14.46 -10.69
CA LEU A 140 -10.38 15.28 -10.08
C LEU A 140 -11.44 15.73 -11.10
N GLN A 141 -11.06 15.93 -12.36
CA GLN A 141 -11.99 16.32 -13.43
C GLN A 141 -12.93 15.19 -13.88
N THR A 142 -12.51 13.93 -13.72
CA THR A 142 -13.26 12.75 -14.20
C THR A 142 -13.89 11.93 -13.08
N MET A 143 -13.75 12.36 -11.82
CA MET A 143 -14.02 11.56 -10.63
C MET A 143 -15.49 11.26 -10.37
N ASP A 144 -16.37 12.26 -10.52
CA ASP A 144 -17.81 12.10 -10.43
C ASP A 144 -18.55 13.22 -11.19
N GLY A 145 -19.83 13.00 -11.50
CA GLY A 145 -20.67 14.04 -12.10
C GLY A 145 -21.25 15.03 -11.06
N SER A 146 -21.25 14.67 -9.78
CA SER A 146 -21.86 15.43 -8.68
C SER A 146 -20.94 16.48 -8.05
N MET A 147 -19.65 16.47 -8.38
CA MET A 147 -18.61 17.25 -7.70
C MET A 147 -18.49 16.96 -6.20
N PHE A 148 -19.00 15.82 -5.73
CA PHE A 148 -19.06 15.51 -4.30
C PHE A 148 -17.66 15.28 -3.76
N TRP A 149 -16.88 14.41 -4.41
CA TRP A 149 -15.54 14.05 -3.96
C TRP A 149 -14.54 15.21 -4.04
N GLN A 150 -14.68 16.10 -5.01
CA GLN A 150 -13.86 17.30 -5.18
C GLN A 150 -14.10 18.28 -4.02
N LYS A 151 -15.38 18.47 -3.64
CA LYS A 151 -15.74 19.29 -2.47
C LYS A 151 -15.19 18.68 -1.19
N LEU A 152 -15.38 17.37 -1.00
CA LEU A 152 -14.88 16.65 0.17
C LEU A 152 -13.36 16.76 0.32
N LEU A 153 -12.60 16.55 -0.76
CA LEU A 153 -11.14 16.71 -0.76
C LEU A 153 -10.71 18.15 -0.42
N THR A 154 -11.46 19.14 -0.92
CA THR A 154 -11.20 20.56 -0.62
C THR A 154 -11.47 20.88 0.85
N GLU A 155 -12.59 20.40 1.39
CA GLU A 155 -12.97 20.57 2.80
C GLU A 155 -11.96 19.90 3.74
N LEU A 156 -11.59 18.65 3.45
CA LEU A 156 -10.53 17.95 4.17
C LEU A 156 -9.21 18.70 4.11
N GLN A 157 -8.85 19.28 2.96
CA GLN A 157 -7.62 20.04 2.86
C GLN A 157 -7.65 21.31 3.72
N MET A 158 -8.75 22.07 3.69
CA MET A 158 -8.89 23.27 4.51
C MET A 158 -8.82 22.92 6.01
N PHE A 159 -9.55 21.87 6.41
CA PHE A 159 -9.55 21.38 7.78
C PHE A 159 -8.15 20.95 8.23
N MET A 160 -7.51 20.03 7.50
CA MET A 160 -6.24 19.44 7.92
C MET A 160 -5.08 20.44 7.82
N SER A 161 -5.04 21.28 6.78
CA SER A 161 -3.93 22.23 6.57
C SER A 161 -3.77 23.24 7.70
N THR A 162 -4.88 23.68 8.30
CA THR A 162 -4.91 24.66 9.41
C THR A 162 -4.91 24.01 10.79
N HIS A 163 -4.93 22.67 10.86
CA HIS A 163 -5.13 21.96 12.11
C HIS A 163 -3.91 22.10 13.06
N PRO A 164 -4.11 22.35 14.37
CA PRO A 164 -3.02 22.51 15.34
C PRO A 164 -2.07 21.32 15.44
N LEU A 165 -2.51 20.12 15.04
CA LEU A 165 -1.67 18.91 15.00
C LEU A 165 -0.46 19.05 14.08
N ASN A 166 -0.53 19.89 13.04
CA ASN A 166 0.63 20.19 12.20
C ASN A 166 1.69 21.02 12.93
N SER A 167 1.28 21.84 13.91
CA SER A 167 2.18 22.66 14.73
C SER A 167 2.78 21.91 15.92
N ALA A 168 2.13 20.83 16.39
CA ALA A 168 2.48 20.15 17.64
C ALA A 168 3.87 19.48 17.69
N LYS A 169 4.56 19.31 16.54
CA LYS A 169 5.85 18.59 16.49
C LYS A 169 6.93 19.19 15.57
N ASN A 170 6.84 20.46 15.14
CA ASN A 170 7.76 21.02 14.11
C ASN A 170 7.95 20.04 12.94
N ARG A 171 6.85 19.46 12.45
CA ARG A 171 6.88 18.40 11.45
C ARG A 171 7.53 18.94 10.18
N ALA A 172 8.49 18.19 9.63
CA ALA A 172 9.12 18.56 8.36
C ALA A 172 8.10 18.57 7.21
N VAL A 173 7.12 17.66 7.26
CA VAL A 173 6.04 17.53 6.28
C VAL A 173 4.68 17.61 6.98
N PRO A 174 3.89 18.66 6.74
CA PRO A 174 2.56 18.79 7.32
C PRO A 174 1.57 17.84 6.62
N ILE A 175 0.66 17.24 7.37
CA ILE A 175 -0.42 16.43 6.80
C ILE A 175 -1.56 17.38 6.48
N ASN A 176 -1.91 17.47 5.19
CA ASN A 176 -2.88 18.46 4.72
C ASN A 176 -3.98 17.86 3.84
N GLY A 177 -4.14 16.54 3.83
CA GLY A 177 -5.25 15.92 3.12
C GLY A 177 -5.32 14.42 3.32
N LEU A 178 -6.35 13.83 2.73
CA LEU A 178 -6.52 12.39 2.57
C LEU A 178 -6.64 12.06 1.10
N TRP A 179 -6.06 10.94 0.70
CA TRP A 179 -6.34 10.33 -0.60
C TRP A 179 -7.18 9.07 -0.40
N PHE A 180 -8.31 9.00 -1.11
CA PHE A 180 -9.15 7.81 -1.14
C PHE A 180 -8.67 6.88 -2.24
N TRP A 181 -8.69 5.55 -2.06
CA TRP A 181 -8.27 4.57 -3.08
C TRP A 181 -8.59 3.13 -2.65
N GLY A 182 -8.20 2.15 -3.45
CA GLY A 182 -8.15 0.75 -3.04
C GLY A 182 -9.50 0.03 -2.99
N GLY A 183 -10.54 0.62 -3.60
CA GLY A 183 -11.83 -0.04 -3.79
C GLY A 183 -11.78 -1.22 -4.77
N GLY A 184 -12.94 -1.80 -5.05
CA GLY A 184 -13.07 -3.03 -5.84
C GLY A 184 -13.17 -4.27 -4.95
N ALA A 185 -13.14 -5.46 -5.56
CA ALA A 185 -13.34 -6.73 -4.85
C ALA A 185 -12.21 -7.72 -5.15
N LEU A 186 -11.80 -8.50 -4.15
CA LEU A 186 -10.95 -9.64 -4.35
C LEU A 186 -11.71 -10.72 -5.12
N HIS A 187 -11.08 -11.26 -6.17
CA HIS A 187 -11.52 -12.45 -6.85
C HIS A 187 -11.17 -13.70 -6.02
N GLU A 188 -11.93 -14.79 -6.21
CA GLU A 188 -11.67 -16.04 -5.48
C GLU A 188 -10.63 -16.93 -6.18
N ASN A 189 -10.43 -16.72 -7.49
CA ASN A 189 -9.55 -17.55 -8.32
C ASN A 189 -8.30 -16.76 -8.73
N HIS A 190 -7.15 -17.20 -8.21
CA HIS A 190 -5.83 -16.70 -8.58
C HIS A 190 -5.02 -17.78 -9.28
N SER A 191 -4.28 -17.40 -10.32
CA SER A 191 -3.43 -18.35 -11.06
C SER A 191 -2.16 -18.74 -10.30
N LYS A 192 -1.73 -17.92 -9.34
CA LYS A 192 -0.53 -18.13 -8.53
C LYS A 192 -0.89 -18.56 -7.11
N LEU A 193 -0.10 -19.46 -6.54
CA LEU A 193 -0.20 -19.83 -5.13
C LEU A 193 0.30 -18.69 -4.23
N LEU A 194 -0.49 -18.27 -3.24
CA LEU A 194 -0.07 -17.34 -2.20
C LEU A 194 0.35 -18.10 -0.93
N LEU A 195 1.60 -17.90 -0.50
CA LEU A 195 2.15 -18.42 0.75
C LEU A 195 2.51 -17.25 1.66
N SER A 196 2.04 -17.26 2.90
CA SER A 196 2.30 -16.15 3.83
C SER A 196 2.46 -16.60 5.27
N ASN A 197 3.22 -15.85 6.06
CA ASN A 197 3.15 -15.87 7.53
C ASN A 197 2.53 -14.59 8.12
N ASP A 198 2.01 -13.72 7.25
CA ASP A 198 1.30 -12.50 7.61
C ASP A 198 -0.18 -12.80 7.95
N ASP A 199 -0.61 -12.31 9.11
CA ASP A 199 -1.94 -12.61 9.67
C ASP A 199 -3.08 -12.03 8.84
N ILE A 200 -2.90 -10.84 8.25
CA ILE A 200 -3.91 -10.20 7.40
C ILE A 200 -4.18 -11.08 6.19
N LEU A 201 -3.13 -11.50 5.50
CA LEU A 201 -3.28 -12.34 4.31
C LEU A 201 -3.84 -13.73 4.65
N LEU A 202 -3.40 -14.35 5.74
CA LEU A 202 -3.89 -15.66 6.16
C LEU A 202 -5.37 -15.64 6.56
N THR A 203 -5.82 -14.54 7.16
CA THR A 203 -7.19 -14.38 7.63
C THR A 203 -8.13 -13.95 6.50
N ALA A 204 -7.69 -13.03 5.63
CA ALA A 204 -8.60 -12.29 4.75
C ALA A 204 -8.48 -12.61 3.26
N PHE A 205 -7.34 -13.13 2.78
CA PHE A 205 -7.13 -13.38 1.36
C PHE A 205 -7.57 -14.80 0.98
N PRO A 206 -8.50 -14.97 0.01
CA PRO A 206 -8.96 -16.29 -0.44
C PRO A 206 -7.82 -17.17 -0.95
N GLY A 207 -7.69 -18.39 -0.39
CA GLY A 207 -6.69 -19.35 -0.85
C GLY A 207 -5.25 -19.08 -0.41
N CYS A 208 -5.02 -18.09 0.48
CA CYS A 208 -3.73 -17.92 1.15
C CYS A 208 -3.40 -19.15 1.99
N GLN A 209 -2.19 -19.67 1.88
CA GLN A 209 -1.72 -20.80 2.69
C GLN A 209 -0.59 -20.38 3.63
N PRO A 210 -0.49 -21.00 4.82
CA PRO A 210 0.64 -20.76 5.71
C PRO A 210 1.96 -21.11 5.05
N LEU A 211 2.95 -20.23 5.23
CA LEU A 211 4.29 -20.45 4.74
C LEU A 211 5.00 -21.55 5.54
N HIS A 212 5.44 -22.59 4.83
CA HIS A 212 6.26 -23.68 5.39
C HIS A 212 7.64 -23.69 4.72
N GLU A 213 8.71 -23.77 5.50
CA GLU A 213 10.10 -23.54 5.06
C GLU A 213 10.70 -24.63 4.12
N GLN A 214 9.97 -25.71 3.86
CA GLN A 214 10.58 -26.92 3.29
C GLN A 214 10.69 -26.88 1.76
N THR A 215 9.73 -26.27 1.03
CA THR A 215 9.80 -26.16 -0.44
C THR A 215 8.91 -25.05 -0.98
N LEU A 216 9.52 -24.08 -1.66
CA LEU A 216 8.80 -23.01 -2.36
C LEU A 216 8.59 -23.36 -3.84
N PRO A 217 7.33 -23.36 -4.33
CA PRO A 217 7.02 -23.48 -5.75
C PRO A 217 7.65 -22.36 -6.58
N THR A 218 7.81 -22.60 -7.89
CA THR A 218 8.42 -21.58 -8.78
C THR A 218 7.41 -20.51 -9.18
N ASP A 219 6.12 -20.86 -9.20
CA ASP A 219 5.01 -19.98 -9.59
C ASP A 219 4.13 -19.63 -8.39
N SER A 220 4.76 -19.02 -7.39
CA SER A 220 4.11 -18.58 -6.16
C SER A 220 4.47 -17.14 -5.82
N VAL A 221 3.58 -16.52 -5.06
CA VAL A 221 3.78 -15.26 -4.35
C VAL A 221 4.03 -15.62 -2.89
N VAL A 222 5.16 -15.19 -2.35
CA VAL A 222 5.55 -15.45 -0.95
C VAL A 222 5.58 -14.13 -0.22
N VAL A 223 4.78 -13.99 0.83
CA VAL A 223 4.75 -12.77 1.65
C VAL A 223 5.30 -13.06 3.04
N ILE A 224 6.20 -12.20 3.50
CA ILE A 224 6.77 -12.22 4.85
C ILE A 224 6.27 -11.00 5.62
N GLY A 225 5.56 -11.22 6.72
CA GLY A 225 5.13 -10.17 7.66
C GLY A 225 6.29 -9.56 8.45
N THR A 226 5.96 -8.60 9.32
CA THR A 226 6.94 -7.81 10.12
C THR A 226 7.78 -8.68 11.06
N ASP A 227 9.00 -8.22 11.37
CA ASP A 227 9.93 -8.80 12.38
C ASP A 227 10.45 -10.22 12.08
N GLN A 228 10.53 -10.60 10.81
CA GLN A 228 10.94 -11.94 10.37
C GLN A 228 12.29 -11.94 9.62
N ALA A 229 13.30 -11.25 10.17
CA ALA A 229 14.63 -11.15 9.57
C ALA A 229 15.29 -12.52 9.29
N ALA A 230 15.04 -13.51 10.17
CA ALA A 230 15.52 -14.88 10.00
C ALA A 230 14.89 -15.56 8.77
N ALA A 231 13.56 -15.47 8.62
CA ALA A 231 12.84 -16.01 7.46
C ALA A 231 13.30 -15.34 6.17
N THR A 232 13.47 -14.01 6.17
CA THR A 232 13.98 -13.25 5.02
C THR A 232 15.39 -13.72 4.63
N ALA A 233 16.31 -13.86 5.58
CA ALA A 233 17.67 -14.35 5.32
C ALA A 233 17.68 -15.80 4.80
N GLN A 234 16.81 -16.66 5.32
CA GLN A 234 16.65 -18.03 4.85
C GLN A 234 16.10 -18.09 3.43
N LEU A 235 15.10 -17.27 3.09
CA LEU A 235 14.58 -17.13 1.74
C LEU A 235 15.66 -16.62 0.77
N GLN A 236 16.44 -15.61 1.16
CA GLN A 236 17.54 -15.12 0.34
C GLN A 236 18.55 -16.23 0.04
N LYS A 237 18.92 -17.05 1.03
CA LYS A 237 19.80 -18.21 0.84
C LYS A 237 19.17 -19.30 -0.04
N ALA A 238 17.91 -19.64 0.19
CA ALA A 238 17.19 -20.69 -0.53
C ALA A 238 16.93 -20.33 -2.00
N THR A 239 16.76 -19.04 -2.29
CA THR A 239 16.43 -18.54 -3.63
C THR A 239 17.64 -18.06 -4.41
N ALA A 240 18.79 -17.80 -3.76
CA ALA A 240 20.07 -17.49 -4.43
C ALA A 240 20.50 -18.55 -5.46
N ARG A 241 20.02 -19.79 -5.30
CA ARG A 241 20.32 -20.93 -6.19
C ARG A 241 19.21 -21.24 -7.19
N LYS A 242 17.99 -20.69 -7.01
CA LYS A 242 16.80 -20.98 -7.83
C LYS A 242 16.67 -20.01 -9.02
N LYS A 243 15.69 -20.27 -9.89
CA LYS A 243 15.35 -19.46 -11.08
C LYS A 243 14.98 -18.02 -10.69
N ARG A 244 14.81 -17.15 -11.69
CA ARG A 244 14.42 -15.72 -11.64
C ARG A 244 13.45 -15.42 -10.49
N THR A 245 13.95 -14.81 -9.41
CA THR A 245 13.16 -14.33 -8.26
C THR A 245 13.08 -12.82 -8.29
N GLN A 246 11.87 -12.30 -8.07
CA GLN A 246 11.62 -10.87 -7.90
C GLN A 246 11.41 -10.60 -6.42
N TRP A 247 12.04 -9.53 -5.92
CA TRP A 247 12.00 -9.12 -4.52
C TRP A 247 11.31 -7.78 -4.43
N TYR A 248 10.31 -7.70 -3.56
CA TYR A 248 9.52 -6.50 -3.30
C TYR A 248 9.62 -6.20 -1.81
N TRP A 249 10.06 -4.99 -1.51
CA TRP A 249 10.09 -4.39 -0.18
C TRP A 249 9.15 -3.19 -0.22
N ASN A 250 8.81 -2.62 0.94
CA ASN A 250 7.92 -1.45 0.98
C ASN A 250 8.50 -0.29 0.13
N ASN A 251 9.80 -0.03 0.26
CA ASN A 251 10.48 1.08 -0.40
C ASN A 251 11.14 0.75 -1.75
N VAL A 252 11.51 -0.50 -2.03
CA VAL A 252 12.26 -0.88 -3.24
C VAL A 252 11.84 -2.24 -3.79
N ALA A 253 11.95 -2.41 -5.10
CA ALA A 253 11.77 -3.71 -5.74
C ALA A 253 12.90 -3.99 -6.75
N TYR A 254 13.33 -5.25 -6.82
CA TYR A 254 14.43 -5.64 -7.69
C TYR A 254 14.38 -7.12 -8.09
N GLN A 255 15.12 -7.45 -9.15
CA GLN A 255 15.33 -8.81 -9.59
C GLN A 255 16.83 -9.13 -9.61
N CYS A 256 17.23 -10.16 -8.89
CA CYS A 256 18.62 -10.61 -8.90
C CYS A 256 19.01 -11.16 -10.29
N ARG A 257 20.11 -10.68 -10.86
CA ARG A 257 20.68 -11.26 -12.08
C ARG A 257 21.35 -12.59 -11.76
N ARG A 258 21.13 -13.60 -12.61
CA ARG A 258 21.82 -14.88 -12.49
C ARG A 258 23.30 -14.66 -12.79
N LEU A 259 24.18 -14.94 -11.83
CA LEU A 259 25.61 -15.01 -12.12
C LEU A 259 25.85 -16.13 -13.15
N PRO A 260 26.51 -15.84 -14.28
CA PRO A 260 26.89 -16.84 -15.26
C PRO A 260 27.64 -18.00 -14.62
N TRP A 261 27.45 -19.21 -15.13
CA TRP A 261 28.00 -20.42 -14.52
C TRP A 261 29.54 -20.39 -14.45
N TRP A 262 30.22 -19.73 -15.41
CA TRP A 262 31.68 -19.63 -15.45
C TRP A 262 32.28 -18.72 -14.37
N LEU A 263 31.58 -17.65 -13.96
CA LEU A 263 32.00 -16.79 -12.84
C LEU A 263 31.95 -17.49 -11.48
N ARG A 264 31.33 -18.69 -11.42
CA ARG A 264 31.25 -19.52 -10.21
C ARG A 264 32.47 -20.44 -10.04
N LEU A 265 33.26 -20.64 -11.10
CA LEU A 265 34.46 -21.48 -11.06
C LEU A 265 35.68 -20.76 -10.45
N TRP A 266 35.60 -19.44 -10.28
CA TRP A 266 36.72 -18.60 -9.84
C TRP A 266 36.62 -18.17 -8.37
N LYS A 267 35.68 -18.73 -7.61
CA LYS A 267 35.64 -18.66 -6.15
C LYS A 267 35.95 -20.05 -5.57
N LYS A 268 37.23 -20.38 -5.47
CA LYS A 268 37.75 -21.43 -4.59
C LYS A 268 38.78 -20.81 -3.66
#